data_AF-A0A440V6P6-F1
#
_entry.id   AF-A0A440V6P6-F1
#
_cell.length_a   1.000
_cell.length_b   1.000
_cell.length_c   1.000
_cell.angle_alpha   90.00
_cell.angle_beta   90.00
_cell.angle_gamma   90.00
#
_symmetry.space_group_name_H-M   'P 1'
#
loop_
_entity.id
_entity.type
_entity.pdbx_description
1 polymer ?
#
loop_
_entity_poly.entity_id
_entity_poly.type
_entity_poly.pdbx_seq_one_letter_code
_entity_poly.pdbx_strand_id
1 'polypeptide(L)'
;MSGLADLRKGTVGHWVQGGTQTAPIVPEASPIQTTLPTSAYGQTIPVVWGKCRLPASYIWVPPIATVTSTHTEWWDTITTTTSEMSCRLRFARPLVSESSWTLRKLYSNGTLIYDASQGYRAKGLKFRTYDGRSTQGRDPTMVSEEGESNVSAHRGYLDIVLTDFDIQGFGAPPVFEAEWIQDGATTHDYDTFQTYSGEIAFGQMIPVWDQGKLYGFDNADVYLYSIYATKQYFSFDLPGDAFTTYSCFRYSRVLDRLVYLASFGGVNNWKPVLIDGSTGTVIETSSASAIASGVIPEQGGSLVDFNTSALVVGFTTSSDQIFSVMLTVDDITPVYQSGTGWEGYSSIQCVTPGAVRGSDA
;
A
#
# COMPACT_ATOMS: atom_id res chain seq x y z
N MET A 1 -98.71 -15.36 41.05
CA MET A 1 -98.44 -15.47 39.59
C MET A 1 -98.38 -14.07 39.01
N SER A 2 -97.47 -13.87 38.04
CA SER A 2 -97.31 -12.71 37.14
C SER A 2 -97.08 -11.34 37.79
N GLY A 3 -96.11 -10.51 37.39
CA GLY A 3 -95.24 -10.53 36.24
C GLY A 3 -94.50 -9.19 36.14
N LEU A 4 -93.39 -9.24 35.40
CA LEU A 4 -92.49 -8.19 34.91
C LEU A 4 -92.95 -6.71 34.94
N ALA A 5 -92.01 -5.85 35.35
CA ALA A 5 -91.40 -4.75 34.59
C ALA A 5 -91.36 -3.41 35.35
N ASP A 6 -90.17 -3.00 35.83
CA ASP A 6 -89.49 -1.81 35.30
C ASP A 6 -88.03 -1.77 35.78
N LEU A 7 -87.14 -2.33 34.96
CA LEU A 7 -85.68 -2.25 35.07
C LEU A 7 -85.23 -0.90 34.50
N ARG A 8 -85.50 0.22 35.17
CA ARG A 8 -84.95 1.54 34.77
C ARG A 8 -84.66 2.46 35.96
N LYS A 9 -83.74 2.04 36.83
CA LYS A 9 -82.88 2.98 37.56
C LYS A 9 -81.45 2.46 37.52
N GLY A 10 -80.82 2.63 36.37
CA GLY A 10 -79.37 2.54 36.28
C GLY A 10 -78.77 3.64 37.14
N THR A 11 -78.11 3.25 38.22
CA THR A 11 -77.15 4.09 38.93
C THR A 11 -76.17 4.63 37.89
N VAL A 12 -76.22 5.93 37.62
CA VAL A 12 -75.25 6.59 36.75
C VAL A 12 -73.90 6.43 37.43
N GLY A 13 -73.03 5.60 36.86
CA GLY A 13 -71.65 5.47 37.30
C GLY A 13 -70.99 6.83 37.21
N HIS A 14 -70.62 7.39 38.35
CA HIS A 14 -69.79 8.57 38.40
C HIS A 14 -68.38 8.12 37.98
N TRP A 15 -67.90 8.59 36.83
CA TRP A 15 -66.48 8.48 36.52
C TRP A 15 -65.74 9.33 37.54
N VAL A 16 -65.08 8.68 38.49
CA VAL A 16 -64.06 9.33 39.30
C VAL A 16 -62.94 9.66 38.32
N GLN A 17 -62.88 10.91 37.86
CA GLN A 17 -61.68 11.41 37.21
C GLN A 17 -60.56 11.29 38.25
N GLY A 18 -59.67 10.32 38.03
CA GLY A 18 -58.44 10.17 38.78
C GLY A 18 -57.74 11.52 38.83
N GLY A 19 -57.15 11.80 40.00
CA GLY A 19 -56.54 13.09 40.32
C GLY A 19 -55.56 13.58 39.26
N THR A 20 -55.28 14.88 39.31
CA THR A 20 -54.28 15.59 38.49
C THR A 20 -53.12 14.66 38.13
N GLN A 21 -53.04 14.24 36.86
CA GLN A 21 -51.85 13.56 36.37
C GLN A 21 -50.69 14.52 36.59
N THR A 22 -49.87 14.24 37.60
CA THR A 22 -48.55 14.83 37.71
C THR A 22 -47.82 14.54 36.41
N ALA A 23 -47.25 15.59 35.81
CA ALA A 23 -46.40 15.42 34.63
C ALA A 23 -45.42 14.26 34.88
N PRO A 24 -45.24 13.34 33.91
CA PRO A 24 -44.32 12.24 34.09
C PRO A 24 -42.97 12.81 34.51
N ILE A 25 -42.39 12.25 35.57
CA ILE A 25 -41.02 12.58 35.97
C ILE A 25 -40.16 12.09 34.82
N VAL A 26 -39.73 13.01 33.96
CA VAL A 26 -38.79 12.72 32.89
C VAL A 26 -37.51 12.27 33.58
N PRO A 27 -37.05 11.02 33.39
CA PRO A 27 -35.79 10.57 33.95
C PRO A 27 -34.69 11.51 33.49
N GLU A 28 -33.84 11.95 34.43
CA GLU A 28 -32.65 12.73 34.08
C GLU A 28 -31.87 11.93 33.03
N ALA A 29 -31.60 12.57 31.90
CA ALA A 29 -30.88 11.93 30.80
C ALA A 29 -29.59 11.30 31.35
N SER A 30 -29.28 10.07 30.91
CA SER A 30 -28.01 9.42 31.27
C SER A 30 -26.86 10.40 31.03
N PRO A 31 -25.96 10.62 32.02
CA PRO A 31 -24.95 11.67 31.91
C PRO A 31 -23.94 11.28 30.83
N ILE A 32 -24.19 11.75 29.62
CA ILE A 32 -23.21 11.69 28.54
C ILE A 32 -22.18 12.80 28.77
N GLN A 33 -20.92 12.47 28.56
CA GLN A 33 -19.86 13.46 28.58
C GLN A 33 -19.99 14.35 27.34
N THR A 34 -20.02 15.67 27.52
CA THR A 34 -20.16 16.63 26.40
C THR A 34 -18.82 17.22 25.93
N THR A 35 -17.70 16.80 26.51
CA THR A 35 -16.39 17.28 26.10
C THR A 35 -16.01 16.71 24.73
N LEU A 36 -15.62 17.61 23.84
CA LEU A 36 -15.26 17.27 22.46
C LEU A 36 -13.76 16.98 22.38
N PRO A 37 -13.35 15.76 21.97
CA PRO A 37 -11.93 15.49 21.74
C PRO A 37 -11.41 16.35 20.59
N THR A 38 -10.10 16.63 20.57
CA THR A 38 -9.41 17.32 19.45
C THR A 38 -10.01 18.66 19.00
N SER A 39 -10.76 19.35 19.86
CA SER A 39 -11.50 20.59 19.57
C SER A 39 -10.72 21.89 19.88
N ALA A 40 -9.41 21.80 20.06
CA ALA A 40 -8.58 22.93 20.48
C ALA A 40 -8.24 23.88 19.32
N TYR A 41 -8.31 25.19 19.58
CA TYR A 41 -7.72 26.19 18.69
C TYR A 41 -6.18 26.08 18.69
N GLY A 42 -5.57 26.39 17.54
CA GLY A 42 -4.10 26.33 17.38
C GLY A 42 -3.56 24.97 16.95
N GLN A 43 -4.42 23.97 16.71
CA GLN A 43 -3.98 22.73 16.08
C GLN A 43 -3.50 22.98 14.64
N THR A 44 -2.33 22.43 14.31
CA THR A 44 -1.79 22.49 12.94
C THR A 44 -2.70 21.71 12.00
N ILE A 45 -3.03 22.33 10.86
CA ILE A 45 -3.80 21.67 9.80
C ILE A 45 -2.80 20.96 8.87
N PRO A 46 -2.84 19.62 8.76
CA PRO A 46 -1.94 18.91 7.87
C PRO A 46 -2.24 19.24 6.41
N VAL A 47 -1.19 19.30 5.60
CA VAL A 47 -1.28 19.44 4.15
C VAL A 47 -0.99 18.08 3.53
N VAL A 48 -1.86 17.61 2.63
CA VAL A 48 -1.81 16.23 2.13
C VAL A 48 -1.85 16.11 0.61
N TRP A 49 -1.29 15.01 0.10
CA TRP A 49 -1.26 14.62 -1.30
C TRP A 49 -1.41 13.09 -1.41
N GLY A 50 -2.13 12.61 -2.43
CA GLY A 50 -2.35 11.18 -2.67
C GLY A 50 -3.41 10.55 -1.75
N LYS A 51 -3.13 9.36 -1.21
CA LYS A 51 -4.02 8.61 -0.30
C LYS A 51 -3.51 8.69 1.14
N CYS A 52 -4.36 9.09 2.08
CA CYS A 52 -3.98 9.25 3.48
C CYS A 52 -5.13 8.90 4.44
N ARG A 53 -4.80 8.32 5.59
CA ARG A 53 -5.70 8.18 6.73
C ARG A 53 -5.35 9.26 7.75
N LEU A 54 -6.34 10.07 8.12
CA LEU A 54 -6.14 11.26 8.94
C LEU A 54 -7.11 11.29 10.12
N PRO A 55 -6.68 11.76 11.30
CA PRO A 55 -7.58 12.07 12.40
C PRO A 55 -8.38 13.34 12.09
N ALA A 56 -9.55 13.46 12.70
CA ALA A 56 -10.40 14.63 12.60
C ALA A 56 -10.29 15.55 13.82
N SER A 57 -10.49 16.84 13.58
CA SER A 57 -10.72 17.86 14.62
C SER A 57 -12.14 18.41 14.52
N TYR A 58 -12.82 18.54 15.65
CA TYR A 58 -14.14 19.15 15.71
C TYR A 58 -14.02 20.66 15.51
N ILE A 59 -14.76 21.20 14.53
CA ILE A 59 -14.75 22.64 14.20
C ILE A 59 -16.11 23.32 14.34
N TRP A 60 -17.18 22.54 14.47
CA TRP A 60 -18.53 23.02 14.74
C TRP A 60 -19.35 21.88 15.34
N VAL A 61 -20.08 22.17 16.42
CA VAL A 61 -21.00 21.26 17.10
C VAL A 61 -22.12 22.12 17.71
N PRO A 62 -23.39 22.00 17.26
CA PRO A 62 -24.53 22.61 17.93
C PRO A 62 -24.80 21.88 19.26
N PRO A 63 -25.66 22.41 20.14
CA PRO A 63 -26.03 21.71 21.37
C PRO A 63 -26.48 20.27 21.11
N ILE A 64 -25.94 19.32 21.88
CA ILE A 64 -26.27 17.90 21.77
C ILE A 64 -27.75 17.70 22.12
N ALA A 65 -28.49 17.01 21.26
CA ALA A 65 -29.90 16.73 21.45
C ALA A 65 -30.07 15.39 22.17
N THR A 66 -30.62 15.40 23.38
CA THR A 66 -30.97 14.18 24.11
C THR A 66 -32.49 14.05 24.20
N VAL A 67 -33.01 12.96 23.63
CA VAL A 67 -34.44 12.64 23.63
C VAL A 67 -34.66 11.41 24.49
N THR A 68 -35.44 11.57 25.56
CA THR A 68 -35.94 10.46 26.37
C THR A 68 -37.39 10.20 26.02
N SER A 69 -37.67 9.02 25.47
CA SER A 69 -39.03 8.55 25.20
C SER A 69 -39.38 7.46 26.19
N THR A 70 -40.53 7.61 26.85
CA THR A 70 -41.08 6.61 27.76
C THR A 70 -42.44 6.17 27.23
N HIS A 71 -42.62 4.87 27.03
CA HIS A 71 -43.90 4.28 26.67
C HIS A 71 -44.17 3.00 27.45
N THR A 72 -45.45 2.65 27.60
CA THR A 72 -45.86 1.46 28.33
C THR A 72 -46.18 0.33 27.34
N GLU A 73 -45.46 -0.78 27.45
CA GLU A 73 -45.75 -2.02 26.71
C GLU A 73 -46.14 -3.12 27.70
N TRP A 74 -47.31 -3.74 27.50
CA TRP A 74 -47.73 -4.96 28.22
C TRP A 74 -47.39 -4.97 29.72
N TRP A 75 -47.79 -3.90 30.41
CA TRP A 75 -47.61 -3.69 31.87
C TRP A 75 -46.21 -3.27 32.33
N ASP A 76 -45.25 -3.07 31.43
CA ASP A 76 -43.91 -2.56 31.73
C ASP A 76 -43.70 -1.15 31.15
N THR A 77 -42.95 -0.33 31.89
CA THR A 77 -42.60 1.04 31.46
C THR A 77 -41.22 1.01 30.84
N ILE A 78 -41.17 1.07 29.51
CA ILE A 78 -39.91 1.08 28.76
C ILE A 78 -39.48 2.54 28.58
N THR A 79 -38.29 2.87 29.07
CA THR A 79 -37.65 4.18 28.86
C THR A 79 -36.46 4.01 27.93
N THR A 80 -36.46 4.73 26.81
CA THR A 80 -35.35 4.78 25.86
C THR A 80 -34.81 6.20 25.80
N THR A 81 -33.53 6.37 26.13
CA THR A 81 -32.81 7.64 25.95
C THR A 81 -31.89 7.53 24.74
N THR A 82 -32.00 8.47 23.82
CA THR A 82 -31.13 8.61 22.65
C THR A 82 -30.47 9.97 22.70
N SER A 83 -29.16 10.02 22.47
CA SER A 83 -28.39 11.25 22.39
C SER A 83 -27.77 11.35 21.02
N GLU A 84 -28.15 12.38 20.26
CA GLU A 84 -27.71 12.60 18.89
C GLU A 84 -26.87 13.87 18.81
N MET A 85 -25.83 13.82 17.99
CA MET A 85 -24.91 14.93 17.77
C MET A 85 -24.72 15.18 16.27
N SER A 86 -24.97 16.41 15.86
CA SER A 86 -24.49 16.91 14.57
C SER A 86 -23.12 17.54 14.77
N CYS A 87 -22.20 17.40 13.81
CA CYS A 87 -20.89 18.04 13.92
C CYS A 87 -20.22 18.22 12.57
N ARG A 88 -19.28 19.17 12.50
CA ARG A 88 -18.35 19.33 11.38
C ARG A 88 -16.96 18.94 11.83
N LEU A 89 -16.34 18.06 11.06
CA LEU A 89 -15.05 17.44 11.31
C LEU A 89 -14.07 17.83 10.21
N ARG A 90 -12.97 18.50 10.57
CA ARG A 90 -11.90 18.86 9.64
C ARG A 90 -10.77 17.83 9.71
N PHE A 91 -10.22 17.45 8.55
CA PHE A 91 -9.12 16.49 8.46
C PHE A 91 -7.82 17.15 7.99
N ALA A 92 -7.83 17.78 6.81
CA ALA A 92 -6.62 18.33 6.20
C ALA A 92 -6.94 19.44 5.20
N ARG A 93 -5.88 20.06 4.69
CA ARG A 93 -5.90 20.91 3.51
C ARG A 93 -5.24 20.16 2.34
N PRO A 94 -5.84 20.13 1.14
CA PRO A 94 -5.16 19.63 -0.05
C PRO A 94 -3.88 20.42 -0.38
N LEU A 95 -2.80 19.75 -0.77
CA LEU A 95 -1.58 20.40 -1.23
C LEU A 95 -1.83 21.22 -2.50
N VAL A 96 -2.56 20.64 -3.45
CA VAL A 96 -2.96 21.30 -4.70
C VAL A 96 -4.37 21.86 -4.52
N SER A 97 -4.48 23.18 -4.70
CA SER A 97 -5.76 23.89 -4.69
C SER A 97 -6.69 23.36 -5.77
N GLU A 98 -7.99 23.27 -5.48
CA GLU A 98 -9.02 22.82 -6.43
C GLU A 98 -8.81 21.39 -6.97
N SER A 99 -8.02 20.55 -6.28
CA SER A 99 -7.94 19.12 -6.59
C SER A 99 -9.21 18.37 -6.16
N SER A 100 -9.58 17.33 -6.88
CA SER A 100 -10.70 16.45 -6.54
C SER A 100 -10.28 15.48 -5.43
N TRP A 101 -11.12 15.34 -4.40
CA TRP A 101 -10.91 14.38 -3.32
C TRP A 101 -12.17 13.59 -3.05
N THR A 102 -12.01 12.38 -2.54
CA THR A 102 -13.12 11.53 -2.16
C THR A 102 -12.82 10.84 -0.84
N LEU A 103 -13.84 10.75 0.02
CA LEU A 103 -13.79 9.96 1.23
C LEU A 103 -13.91 8.48 0.87
N ARG A 104 -12.87 7.70 1.16
CA ARG A 104 -12.84 6.25 0.92
C ARG A 104 -13.39 5.47 2.11
N LYS A 105 -12.95 5.81 3.33
CA LYS A 105 -13.38 5.14 4.56
C LYS A 105 -13.55 6.12 5.70
N LEU A 106 -14.51 5.86 6.60
CA LEU A 106 -14.71 6.61 7.84
C LEU A 106 -14.71 5.65 9.03
N TYR A 107 -14.03 6.06 10.09
CA TYR A 107 -13.90 5.31 11.33
C TYR A 107 -14.35 6.17 12.51
N SER A 108 -14.98 5.51 13.50
CA SER A 108 -15.31 6.08 14.81
C SER A 108 -14.72 5.19 15.90
N ASN A 109 -13.91 5.76 16.80
CA ASN A 109 -13.15 5.03 17.82
C ASN A 109 -12.43 3.78 17.25
N GLY A 110 -11.83 3.91 16.06
CA GLY A 110 -11.14 2.83 15.36
C GLY A 110 -12.03 1.82 14.64
N THR A 111 -13.35 1.85 14.84
CA THR A 111 -14.31 0.95 14.17
C THR A 111 -14.76 1.55 12.84
N LEU A 112 -14.75 0.73 11.78
CA LEU A 112 -15.18 1.13 10.43
C LEU A 112 -16.70 1.38 10.41
N ILE A 113 -17.11 2.57 9.99
CA ILE A 113 -18.55 2.96 9.89
C ILE A 113 -18.97 3.31 8.46
N TYR A 114 -18.02 3.48 7.54
CA TYR A 114 -18.28 3.67 6.11
C TYR A 114 -17.10 3.18 5.28
N ASP A 115 -17.38 2.48 4.18
CA ASP A 115 -16.40 2.07 3.17
C ASP A 115 -16.99 2.19 1.77
N ALA A 116 -16.55 3.21 1.02
CA ALA A 116 -16.98 3.47 -0.35
C ALA A 116 -16.60 2.32 -1.30
N SER A 117 -15.48 1.62 -1.05
CA SER A 117 -14.97 0.56 -1.92
C SER A 117 -15.77 -0.75 -1.82
N GLN A 118 -16.51 -0.93 -0.73
CA GLN A 118 -17.36 -2.10 -0.48
C GLN A 118 -18.85 -1.72 -0.44
N GLY A 119 -19.20 -0.45 -0.65
CA GLY A 119 -20.56 0.06 -0.50
C GLY A 119 -21.12 -0.03 0.92
N TYR A 120 -20.24 -0.16 1.93
CA TYR A 120 -20.65 -0.31 3.32
C TYR A 120 -20.95 1.05 3.96
N ARG A 121 -22.08 1.13 4.68
CA ARG A 121 -22.46 2.28 5.50
C ARG A 121 -23.18 1.78 6.75
N ALA A 122 -22.71 2.17 7.93
CA ALA A 122 -23.35 1.83 9.18
C ALA A 122 -24.81 2.33 9.20
N LYS A 123 -25.70 1.56 9.87
CA LYS A 123 -27.11 1.91 9.97
C LYS A 123 -27.28 3.28 10.61
N GLY A 124 -28.10 4.14 10.01
CA GLY A 124 -28.37 5.48 10.52
C GLY A 124 -27.28 6.52 10.25
N LEU A 125 -26.14 6.15 9.66
CA LEU A 125 -25.04 7.09 9.40
C LEU A 125 -25.39 8.08 8.28
N LYS A 126 -25.67 9.34 8.67
CA LYS A 126 -25.90 10.47 7.76
C LYS A 126 -24.69 11.41 7.78
N PHE A 127 -24.08 11.63 6.62
CA PHE A 127 -23.03 12.63 6.49
C PHE A 127 -22.95 13.21 5.08
N ARG A 128 -22.36 14.40 4.98
CA ARG A 128 -21.91 15.01 3.73
C ARG A 128 -20.40 15.22 3.77
N THR A 129 -19.72 14.87 2.69
CA THR A 129 -18.29 15.11 2.49
C THR A 129 -18.08 16.34 1.64
N TYR A 130 -17.01 17.05 1.94
CA TYR A 130 -16.58 18.24 1.24
C TYR A 130 -15.11 18.11 0.87
N ASP A 131 -14.79 18.33 -0.40
CA ASP A 131 -13.43 18.26 -0.96
C ASP A 131 -12.71 19.62 -0.91
N GLY A 132 -13.37 20.66 -0.39
CA GLY A 132 -12.75 21.95 -0.10
C GLY A 132 -12.66 22.90 -1.30
N ARG A 133 -13.44 22.69 -2.37
CA ARG A 133 -13.48 23.61 -3.52
C ARG A 133 -13.94 25.03 -3.14
N SER A 134 -13.43 26.03 -3.84
CA SER A 134 -13.84 27.43 -3.65
C SER A 134 -15.31 27.69 -3.95
N THR A 135 -15.94 26.86 -4.78
CA THR A 135 -17.37 26.96 -5.12
C THR A 135 -18.29 26.36 -4.07
N GLN A 136 -17.75 25.74 -3.01
CA GLN A 136 -18.54 25.10 -1.97
C GLN A 136 -19.44 26.11 -1.24
N GLY A 137 -20.71 25.74 -1.05
CA GLY A 137 -21.69 26.50 -0.28
C GLY A 137 -21.62 26.24 1.22
N ARG A 138 -22.54 26.85 1.96
CA ARG A 138 -22.80 26.53 3.37
C ARG A 138 -23.41 25.12 3.45
N ASP A 139 -23.10 24.38 4.51
CA ASP A 139 -23.72 23.06 4.71
C ASP A 139 -25.19 23.24 5.18
N PRO A 140 -26.15 22.47 4.60
CA PRO A 140 -27.56 22.57 4.97
C PRO A 140 -27.87 22.24 6.45
N THR A 141 -27.13 21.32 7.06
CA THR A 141 -27.34 20.94 8.48
C THR A 141 -26.88 22.09 9.39
N MET A 142 -25.75 22.72 9.08
CA MET A 142 -25.35 23.94 9.80
C MET A 142 -26.38 25.06 9.63
N VAL A 143 -26.87 25.27 8.40
CA VAL A 143 -27.86 26.31 8.08
C VAL A 143 -29.19 26.07 8.81
N SER A 144 -29.63 24.82 8.95
CA SER A 144 -30.86 24.52 9.70
C SER A 144 -30.73 24.79 11.19
N GLU A 145 -29.54 24.60 11.77
CA GLU A 145 -29.29 24.80 13.20
C GLU A 145 -29.10 26.27 13.57
N GLU A 146 -28.29 27.02 12.81
CA GLU A 146 -27.86 28.37 13.21
C GLU A 146 -28.42 29.50 12.32
N GLY A 147 -29.03 29.16 11.20
CA GLY A 147 -29.52 30.10 10.20
C GLY A 147 -28.43 30.56 9.22
N GLU A 148 -28.85 30.88 7.99
CA GLU A 148 -27.93 31.13 6.87
C GLU A 148 -26.96 32.30 7.10
N SER A 149 -27.37 33.33 7.86
CA SER A 149 -26.53 34.50 8.17
C SER A 149 -25.39 34.20 9.15
N ASN A 150 -25.50 33.13 9.93
CA ASN A 150 -24.56 32.81 11.02
C ASN A 150 -23.58 31.71 10.64
N VAL A 151 -23.80 31.04 9.49
CA VAL A 151 -22.98 29.90 9.05
C VAL A 151 -21.96 30.34 8.00
N SER A 152 -20.71 29.94 8.20
CA SER A 152 -19.66 30.13 7.21
C SER A 152 -19.60 28.97 6.21
N ALA A 153 -19.21 29.26 4.96
CA ALA A 153 -18.86 28.22 4.00
C ALA A 153 -17.37 27.85 4.19
N HIS A 154 -17.09 26.73 4.86
CA HIS A 154 -15.71 26.30 5.08
C HIS A 154 -15.13 25.71 3.79
N ARG A 155 -14.24 26.47 3.15
CA ARG A 155 -13.58 26.12 1.88
C ARG A 155 -12.10 25.84 2.12
N GLY A 156 -11.47 25.12 1.19
CA GLY A 156 -10.04 24.81 1.22
C GLY A 156 -9.64 23.68 2.17
N TYR A 157 -10.61 22.93 2.71
CA TYR A 157 -10.38 21.83 3.64
C TYR A 157 -11.14 20.58 3.21
N LEU A 158 -10.53 19.43 3.48
CA LEU A 158 -11.22 18.14 3.51
C LEU A 158 -11.98 18.06 4.82
N ASP A 159 -13.30 18.10 4.75
CA ASP A 159 -14.15 18.02 5.92
C ASP A 159 -15.44 17.23 5.68
N ILE A 160 -16.08 16.87 6.79
CA ILE A 160 -17.32 16.10 6.81
C ILE A 160 -18.28 16.79 7.77
N VAL A 161 -19.56 16.85 7.40
CA VAL A 161 -20.64 17.18 8.33
C VAL A 161 -21.43 15.91 8.61
N LEU A 162 -21.45 15.48 9.87
CA LEU A 162 -22.31 14.43 10.40
C LEU A 162 -23.62 15.06 10.86
N THR A 163 -24.73 14.35 10.66
CA THR A 163 -26.07 14.79 11.07
C THR A 163 -26.72 13.70 11.90
N ASP A 164 -27.23 14.06 13.07
CA ASP A 164 -27.91 13.17 14.01
C ASP A 164 -27.10 11.89 14.32
N PHE A 165 -25.79 12.03 14.57
CA PHE A 165 -24.94 10.89 14.87
C PHE A 165 -25.23 10.41 16.30
N ASP A 166 -25.63 9.14 16.44
CA ASP A 166 -25.91 8.53 17.74
C ASP A 166 -24.62 8.41 18.58
N ILE A 167 -24.58 9.15 19.67
CA ILE A 167 -23.50 9.12 20.66
C ILE A 167 -23.89 8.39 21.94
N GLN A 168 -25.15 7.97 22.09
CA GLN A 168 -25.63 7.28 23.29
C GLN A 168 -24.82 6.01 23.55
N GLY A 169 -24.57 5.21 22.51
CA GLY A 169 -23.78 3.99 22.61
C GLY A 169 -22.30 4.21 22.95
N PHE A 170 -21.79 5.43 22.78
CA PHE A 170 -20.41 5.79 23.08
C PHE A 170 -20.24 6.45 24.45
N GLY A 171 -21.32 6.98 25.05
CA GLY A 171 -21.29 7.75 26.29
C GLY A 171 -20.60 9.12 26.20
N ALA A 172 -19.96 9.41 25.07
CA ALA A 172 -19.25 10.64 24.76
C ALA A 172 -19.10 10.81 23.23
N PRO A 173 -18.90 12.04 22.73
CA PRO A 173 -18.45 12.30 21.36
C PRO A 173 -17.17 11.50 21.02
N PRO A 174 -17.19 10.65 19.98
CA PRO A 174 -16.06 9.77 19.66
C PRO A 174 -14.93 10.49 18.93
N VAL A 175 -13.78 9.84 18.77
CA VAL A 175 -12.75 10.29 17.83
C VAL A 175 -13.03 9.74 16.44
N PHE A 176 -12.84 10.58 15.42
CA PHE A 176 -13.06 10.22 14.03
C PHE A 176 -11.75 10.18 13.26
N GLU A 177 -11.67 9.24 12.33
CA GLU A 177 -10.59 9.15 11.35
C GLU A 177 -11.16 8.85 9.97
N ALA A 178 -10.55 9.40 8.93
CA ALA A 178 -11.00 9.20 7.56
C ALA A 178 -9.84 8.86 6.64
N GLU A 179 -10.07 7.92 5.74
CA GLU A 179 -9.20 7.69 4.59
C GLU A 179 -9.69 8.54 3.42
N TRP A 180 -8.84 9.45 2.96
CA TRP A 180 -9.07 10.33 1.81
C TRP A 180 -8.17 9.90 0.66
N ILE A 181 -8.69 10.02 -0.56
CA ILE A 181 -7.93 9.80 -1.79
C ILE A 181 -8.10 10.99 -2.72
N GLN A 182 -6.97 11.48 -3.23
CA GLN A 182 -6.92 12.47 -4.28
C GLN A 182 -7.21 11.82 -5.63
N ASP A 183 -8.05 12.48 -6.43
CA ASP A 183 -8.55 11.98 -7.72
C ASP A 183 -9.36 10.68 -7.61
N GLY A 184 -10.61 10.82 -7.18
CA GLY A 184 -11.60 9.74 -7.08
C GLY A 184 -12.14 9.25 -8.43
N ALA A 185 -11.33 9.23 -9.49
CA ALA A 185 -11.71 8.60 -10.74
C ALA A 185 -12.26 7.19 -10.47
N THR A 186 -13.40 6.81 -11.05
CA THR A 186 -13.99 5.48 -10.82
C THR A 186 -13.15 4.34 -11.41
N THR A 187 -12.10 4.68 -12.15
CA THR A 187 -11.05 3.81 -12.67
C THR A 187 -9.74 4.19 -12.01
N HIS A 188 -9.34 3.41 -11.02
CA HIS A 188 -8.02 3.52 -10.39
C HIS A 188 -7.15 2.41 -10.96
N ASP A 189 -5.97 2.78 -11.47
CA ASP A 189 -4.89 1.83 -11.68
C ASP A 189 -4.30 1.56 -10.29
N TYR A 190 -4.69 0.43 -9.70
CA TYR A 190 -4.09 -0.02 -8.46
C TYR A 190 -2.81 -0.77 -8.82
N ASP A 191 -1.65 -0.12 -8.65
CA ASP A 191 -0.38 -0.85 -8.62
C ASP A 191 -0.34 -1.68 -7.34
N THR A 192 -0.85 -2.91 -7.42
CA THR A 192 -0.62 -3.93 -6.41
C THR A 192 0.80 -4.46 -6.57
N PHE A 193 1.70 -3.97 -5.72
CA PHE A 193 3.04 -4.52 -5.61
C PHE A 193 2.96 -5.90 -4.94
N GLN A 194 3.17 -6.95 -5.73
CA GLN A 194 3.41 -8.28 -5.20
C GLN A 194 4.91 -8.41 -4.89
N THR A 195 5.27 -8.69 -3.64
CA THR A 195 6.64 -9.05 -3.30
C THR A 195 6.90 -10.46 -3.78
N TYR A 196 7.74 -10.63 -4.79
CA TYR A 196 8.26 -11.94 -5.18
C TYR A 196 9.41 -12.36 -4.25
N SER A 197 9.70 -13.66 -4.18
CA SER A 197 10.82 -14.16 -3.38
C SER A 197 12.16 -13.64 -3.91
N GLY A 198 13.17 -13.59 -3.03
CA GLY A 198 14.57 -13.46 -3.41
C GLY A 198 15.30 -12.18 -3.02
N GLU A 199 14.72 -11.31 -2.17
CA GLU A 199 15.33 -10.08 -1.62
C GLU A 199 16.41 -9.43 -2.51
N ILE A 200 16.11 -9.22 -3.79
CA ILE A 200 17.14 -8.87 -4.77
C ILE A 200 17.58 -7.43 -4.54
N ALA A 201 18.87 -7.23 -4.29
CA ALA A 201 19.44 -5.91 -4.15
C ALA A 201 19.54 -5.19 -5.52
N PHE A 202 19.36 -3.87 -5.51
CA PHE A 202 19.69 -3.02 -6.67
C PHE A 202 21.18 -3.17 -7.00
N GLY A 203 21.49 -3.87 -8.09
CA GLY A 203 22.85 -4.22 -8.49
C GLY A 203 23.04 -5.70 -8.82
N GLN A 204 22.11 -6.56 -8.38
CA GLN A 204 22.15 -8.00 -8.62
C GLN A 204 21.03 -8.46 -9.56
N MET A 205 20.85 -7.70 -10.64
CA MET A 205 19.79 -7.95 -11.61
C MET A 205 20.23 -7.66 -13.05
N ILE A 206 19.67 -8.41 -13.99
CA ILE A 206 19.87 -8.22 -15.43
C ILE A 206 18.49 -8.04 -16.06
N PRO A 207 18.05 -6.80 -16.30
CA PRO A 207 16.82 -6.54 -17.02
C PRO A 207 17.04 -6.75 -18.53
N VAL A 208 16.14 -7.52 -19.14
CA VAL A 208 16.04 -7.76 -20.58
C VAL A 208 14.72 -7.19 -21.06
N TRP A 209 14.68 -5.86 -21.13
CA TRP A 209 13.45 -5.08 -21.34
C TRP A 209 12.70 -5.44 -22.62
N ASP A 210 13.43 -5.76 -23.68
CA ASP A 210 12.88 -6.12 -25.00
C ASP A 210 12.21 -7.50 -25.01
N GLN A 211 12.63 -8.40 -24.13
CA GLN A 211 12.02 -9.73 -23.96
C GLN A 211 11.07 -9.81 -22.76
N GLY A 212 10.92 -8.71 -22.00
CA GLY A 212 10.15 -8.69 -20.77
C GLY A 212 10.67 -9.66 -19.71
N LYS A 213 11.97 -9.97 -19.69
CA LYS A 213 12.61 -10.82 -18.68
C LYS A 213 13.41 -9.99 -17.69
N LEU A 214 13.44 -10.42 -16.44
CA LEU A 214 14.34 -9.89 -15.41
C LEU A 214 15.00 -11.06 -14.72
N TYR A 215 16.33 -11.14 -14.80
CA TYR A 215 17.08 -12.06 -13.95
C TYR A 215 17.47 -11.35 -12.66
N GLY A 216 17.33 -12.04 -11.54
CA GLY A 216 17.86 -11.63 -10.25
C GLY A 216 18.76 -12.73 -9.70
N PHE A 217 19.71 -12.36 -8.85
CA PHE A 217 20.59 -13.32 -8.19
C PHE A 217 21.02 -12.80 -6.83
N ASP A 218 21.38 -13.69 -5.94
CA ASP A 218 22.00 -13.37 -4.66
C ASP A 218 23.16 -14.36 -4.38
N ASN A 219 23.59 -14.47 -3.12
CA ASN A 219 24.69 -15.37 -2.75
C ASN A 219 24.28 -16.85 -2.63
N ALA A 220 23.00 -17.17 -2.82
CA ALA A 220 22.43 -18.48 -2.67
C ALA A 220 21.68 -18.93 -3.93
N ASP A 221 21.03 -18.02 -4.66
CA ASP A 221 19.99 -18.37 -5.62
C ASP A 221 20.04 -17.52 -6.89
N VAL A 222 19.43 -18.05 -7.96
CA VAL A 222 19.13 -17.32 -9.19
C VAL A 222 17.64 -17.38 -9.48
N TYR A 223 17.10 -16.26 -9.95
CA TYR A 223 15.68 -16.05 -10.18
C TYR A 223 15.43 -15.51 -11.59
N LEU A 224 14.32 -15.94 -12.21
CA LEU A 224 13.79 -15.32 -13.43
C LEU A 224 12.37 -14.82 -13.19
N TYR A 225 12.13 -13.56 -13.55
CA TYR A 225 10.82 -12.93 -13.55
C TYR A 225 10.41 -12.51 -14.95
N SER A 226 9.12 -12.61 -15.23
CA SER A 226 8.47 -11.91 -16.33
C SER A 226 8.01 -10.55 -15.87
N ILE A 227 8.52 -9.52 -16.54
CA ILE A 227 8.12 -8.12 -16.33
C ILE A 227 6.67 -7.94 -16.78
N TYR A 228 6.31 -8.46 -17.96
CA TYR A 228 4.98 -8.27 -18.53
C TYR A 228 3.89 -9.07 -17.81
N ALA A 229 4.20 -10.32 -17.44
CA ALA A 229 3.25 -11.18 -16.74
C ALA A 229 3.27 -10.99 -15.22
N THR A 230 4.14 -10.11 -14.70
CA THR A 230 4.33 -9.86 -13.27
C THR A 230 4.36 -11.18 -12.49
N LYS A 231 5.30 -12.06 -12.84
CA LYS A 231 5.37 -13.41 -12.28
C LYS A 231 6.80 -13.93 -12.29
N GLN A 232 7.18 -14.64 -11.23
CA GLN A 232 8.40 -15.44 -11.21
C GLN A 232 8.21 -16.77 -11.96
N TYR A 233 9.12 -17.07 -12.88
CA TYR A 233 9.12 -18.30 -13.67
C TYR A 233 9.89 -19.43 -13.02
N PHE A 234 11.07 -19.14 -12.46
CA PHE A 234 11.84 -20.12 -11.70
C PHE A 234 12.68 -19.47 -10.60
N SER A 235 13.11 -20.31 -9.65
CA SER A 235 14.24 -20.10 -8.75
C SER A 235 15.00 -21.41 -8.61
N PHE A 236 16.31 -21.33 -8.48
CA PHE A 236 17.12 -22.49 -8.11
C PHE A 236 18.33 -22.08 -7.28
N ASP A 237 18.70 -23.00 -6.40
CA ASP A 237 19.84 -22.86 -5.51
C ASP A 237 21.14 -23.02 -6.29
N LEU A 238 22.04 -22.07 -6.09
CA LEU A 238 23.42 -22.16 -6.53
C LEU A 238 24.18 -23.21 -5.69
N PRO A 239 25.18 -23.90 -6.26
CA PRO A 239 25.88 -24.99 -5.57
C PRO A 239 26.57 -24.55 -4.26
N GLY A 240 26.15 -25.12 -3.12
CA GLY A 240 26.70 -24.75 -1.81
C GLY A 240 28.18 -25.14 -1.57
N ASP A 241 28.81 -25.83 -2.51
CA ASP A 241 30.24 -26.17 -2.50
C ASP A 241 31.13 -25.08 -3.11
N ALA A 242 30.54 -24.08 -3.79
CA ALA A 242 31.26 -22.85 -4.08
C ALA A 242 31.55 -22.11 -2.77
N PHE A 243 32.77 -21.58 -2.60
CA PHE A 243 33.16 -20.77 -1.44
C PHE A 243 32.50 -19.38 -1.50
N THR A 244 31.17 -19.37 -1.41
CA THR A 244 30.29 -18.21 -1.17
C THR A 244 30.55 -17.00 -2.05
N THR A 245 31.06 -17.22 -3.27
CA THR A 245 31.42 -16.15 -4.21
C THR A 245 31.02 -16.53 -5.63
N TYR A 246 29.89 -15.97 -6.03
CA TYR A 246 29.44 -15.92 -7.42
C TYR A 246 29.69 -14.51 -7.94
N SER A 247 30.11 -14.38 -9.19
CA SER A 247 30.39 -13.07 -9.78
C SER A 247 30.21 -13.07 -11.27
N CYS A 248 30.16 -11.87 -11.84
CA CYS A 248 30.12 -11.62 -13.28
C CYS A 248 28.92 -12.31 -13.95
N PHE A 249 27.74 -12.20 -13.35
CA PHE A 249 26.50 -12.69 -13.96
C PHE A 249 26.21 -11.94 -15.26
N ARG A 250 26.10 -12.63 -16.39
CA ARG A 250 25.75 -12.03 -17.68
C ARG A 250 24.72 -12.87 -18.41
N TYR A 251 23.93 -12.24 -19.27
CA TYR A 251 22.94 -12.90 -20.11
C TYR A 251 23.23 -12.59 -21.57
N SER A 252 23.41 -13.65 -22.37
CA SER A 252 23.52 -13.57 -23.83
C SER A 252 22.12 -13.65 -24.43
N ARG A 253 21.72 -12.61 -25.18
CA ARG A 253 20.42 -12.57 -25.85
C ARG A 253 20.40 -13.47 -27.08
N VAL A 254 21.55 -13.59 -27.74
CA VAL A 254 21.67 -14.38 -28.96
C VAL A 254 21.60 -15.87 -28.65
N LEU A 255 22.19 -16.31 -27.53
CA LEU A 255 22.23 -17.71 -27.15
C LEU A 255 21.04 -18.12 -26.24
N ASP A 256 20.32 -17.16 -25.65
CA ASP A 256 19.40 -17.36 -24.52
C ASP A 256 20.10 -18.15 -23.38
N ARG A 257 21.25 -17.64 -22.97
CA ARG A 257 22.11 -18.26 -21.93
C ARG A 257 22.47 -17.27 -20.85
N LEU A 258 22.37 -17.73 -19.61
CA LEU A 258 22.92 -17.05 -18.45
C LEU A 258 24.30 -17.64 -18.13
N VAL A 259 25.24 -16.80 -17.74
CA VAL A 259 26.58 -17.20 -17.30
C VAL A 259 26.92 -16.52 -15.99
N TYR A 260 27.66 -17.22 -15.14
CA TYR A 260 28.38 -16.65 -14.01
C TYR A 260 29.73 -17.34 -13.82
N LEU A 261 30.55 -16.77 -12.95
CA LEU A 261 31.81 -17.34 -12.51
C LEU A 261 31.69 -17.72 -11.02
N ALA A 262 32.03 -18.96 -10.70
CA ALA A 262 31.98 -19.48 -9.32
C ALA A 262 33.33 -20.00 -8.86
N SER A 263 33.61 -19.75 -7.57
CA SER A 263 34.83 -20.19 -6.89
C SER A 263 34.63 -21.54 -6.19
N PHE A 264 35.14 -22.63 -6.77
CA PHE A 264 34.96 -24.00 -6.23
C PHE A 264 36.17 -24.52 -5.43
N GLY A 265 37.22 -23.72 -5.26
CA GLY A 265 38.48 -24.18 -4.64
C GLY A 265 39.22 -23.10 -3.85
N GLY A 266 38.50 -22.10 -3.34
CA GLY A 266 39.07 -20.91 -2.73
C GLY A 266 39.38 -19.81 -3.75
N VAL A 267 39.96 -18.69 -3.30
CA VAL A 267 40.02 -17.39 -4.01
C VAL A 267 40.65 -17.36 -5.41
N ASN A 268 41.21 -18.46 -5.93
CA ASN A 268 41.95 -18.49 -7.20
C ASN A 268 41.39 -19.45 -8.27
N ASN A 269 40.26 -20.13 -8.01
CA ASN A 269 39.69 -21.15 -8.91
C ASN A 269 38.28 -20.79 -9.37
N TRP A 270 38.19 -19.79 -10.25
CA TRP A 270 36.95 -19.23 -10.75
C TRP A 270 36.52 -19.89 -12.04
N LYS A 271 35.59 -20.84 -11.94
CA LYS A 271 35.10 -21.61 -13.07
C LYS A 271 33.85 -20.97 -13.67
N PRO A 272 33.83 -20.77 -15.00
CA PRO A 272 32.62 -20.38 -15.69
C PRO A 272 31.53 -21.46 -15.61
N VAL A 273 30.29 -21.05 -15.42
CA VAL A 273 29.10 -21.90 -15.45
C VAL A 273 28.10 -21.34 -16.46
N LEU A 274 27.58 -22.20 -17.31
CA LEU A 274 26.57 -21.90 -18.33
C LEU A 274 25.22 -22.47 -17.93
N ILE A 275 24.18 -21.65 -18.02
CA ILE A 275 22.82 -22.01 -17.63
C ILE A 275 21.84 -21.63 -18.74
N ASP A 276 20.82 -22.45 -18.93
CA ASP A 276 19.70 -22.13 -19.81
C ASP A 276 18.94 -20.91 -19.30
N GLY A 277 18.80 -19.88 -20.14
CA GLY A 277 18.15 -18.63 -19.76
C GLY A 277 16.66 -18.78 -19.45
N SER A 278 16.00 -19.82 -19.93
CA SER A 278 14.56 -19.98 -19.79
C SER A 278 14.18 -20.97 -18.69
N THR A 279 15.00 -21.99 -18.44
CA THR A 279 14.71 -23.03 -17.43
C THR A 279 15.58 -22.95 -16.18
N GLY A 280 16.71 -22.23 -16.22
CA GLY A 280 17.67 -22.21 -15.11
C GLY A 280 18.48 -23.50 -14.97
N THR A 281 18.39 -24.44 -15.93
CA THR A 281 19.16 -25.69 -15.88
C THR A 281 20.62 -25.43 -16.21
N VAL A 282 21.54 -25.96 -15.40
CA VAL A 282 22.98 -25.95 -15.70
C VAL A 282 23.24 -26.78 -16.95
N ILE A 283 23.85 -26.15 -17.95
CA ILE A 283 24.21 -26.78 -19.23
C ILE A 283 25.64 -27.30 -19.16
N GLU A 284 26.56 -26.46 -18.71
CA GLU A 284 27.99 -26.80 -18.64
C GLU A 284 28.66 -26.07 -17.48
N THR A 285 29.65 -26.72 -16.86
CA THR A 285 30.55 -26.09 -15.89
C THR A 285 31.98 -26.36 -16.34
N SER A 286 32.68 -25.30 -16.72
CA SER A 286 34.05 -25.40 -17.22
C SER A 286 34.95 -26.14 -16.23
N SER A 287 35.72 -27.09 -16.74
CA SER A 287 36.76 -27.77 -15.96
C SER A 287 37.94 -26.85 -15.59
N ALA A 288 38.18 -25.81 -16.40
CA ALA A 288 39.26 -24.84 -16.24
C ALA A 288 38.79 -23.55 -15.54
N SER A 289 39.70 -22.94 -14.78
CA SER A 289 39.50 -21.60 -14.18
C SER A 289 39.69 -20.51 -15.25
N ALA A 290 38.91 -19.43 -15.16
CA ALA A 290 39.04 -18.26 -16.01
C ALA A 290 40.28 -17.41 -15.67
N ILE A 291 40.77 -17.51 -14.43
CA ILE A 291 41.96 -16.80 -13.95
C ILE A 291 42.87 -17.74 -13.16
N ALA A 292 44.16 -17.42 -13.10
CA ALA A 292 45.15 -18.17 -12.33
C ALA A 292 45.23 -17.72 -10.86
N SER A 293 44.91 -16.45 -10.57
CA SER A 293 45.00 -15.88 -9.23
C SER A 293 44.13 -14.64 -9.07
N GLY A 294 43.64 -14.38 -7.86
CA GLY A 294 42.89 -13.18 -7.51
C GLY A 294 41.38 -13.37 -7.55
N VAL A 295 40.66 -12.31 -7.17
CA VAL A 295 39.19 -12.32 -7.03
C VAL A 295 38.56 -11.66 -8.25
N ILE A 296 37.43 -12.17 -8.73
CA ILE A 296 36.62 -11.51 -9.76
C ILE A 296 35.64 -10.56 -9.04
N PRO A 297 35.53 -9.29 -9.45
CA PRO A 297 34.54 -8.38 -8.88
C PRO A 297 33.13 -8.83 -9.26
N GLU A 298 32.15 -8.53 -8.40
CA GLU A 298 30.74 -8.95 -8.55
C GLU A 298 30.14 -8.66 -9.92
N GLN A 299 30.50 -7.52 -10.51
CA GLN A 299 30.07 -7.06 -11.85
C GLN A 299 31.29 -6.85 -12.79
N GLY A 300 32.36 -7.64 -12.63
CA GLY A 300 33.69 -7.39 -13.18
C GLY A 300 33.94 -7.69 -14.66
N GLY A 301 32.91 -8.01 -15.44
CA GLY A 301 33.07 -8.33 -16.86
C GLY A 301 32.02 -7.71 -17.75
N SER A 302 32.27 -7.69 -19.05
CA SER A 302 31.32 -7.28 -20.07
C SER A 302 31.07 -8.45 -21.01
N LEU A 303 29.83 -8.62 -21.43
CA LEU A 303 29.45 -9.63 -22.41
C LEU A 303 29.25 -8.97 -23.77
N VAL A 304 29.85 -9.57 -24.79
CA VAL A 304 29.66 -9.20 -26.19
C VAL A 304 29.03 -10.37 -26.91
N ASP A 305 27.86 -10.15 -27.50
CA ASP A 305 27.18 -11.13 -28.34
C ASP A 305 27.71 -11.08 -29.79
N PHE A 306 27.95 -12.25 -30.37
CA PHE A 306 28.16 -12.47 -31.80
C PHE A 306 26.94 -13.22 -32.38
N ASN A 307 26.99 -13.58 -33.67
CA ASN A 307 25.87 -14.25 -34.34
C ASN A 307 25.52 -15.64 -33.78
N THR A 308 26.52 -16.39 -33.31
CA THR A 308 26.35 -17.79 -32.85
C THR A 308 27.16 -18.10 -31.59
N SER A 309 27.72 -17.09 -30.95
CA SER A 309 28.56 -17.21 -29.76
C SER A 309 28.53 -15.91 -28.97
N ALA A 310 29.05 -15.92 -27.75
CA ALA A 310 29.26 -14.71 -26.97
C ALA A 310 30.63 -14.78 -26.29
N LEU A 311 31.19 -13.62 -25.96
CA LEU A 311 32.45 -13.50 -25.23
C LEU A 311 32.24 -12.65 -24.00
N VAL A 312 32.55 -13.21 -22.84
CA VAL A 312 32.70 -12.43 -21.61
C VAL A 312 34.16 -12.04 -21.47
N VAL A 313 34.43 -10.76 -21.26
CA VAL A 313 35.76 -10.22 -20.97
C VAL A 313 35.71 -9.47 -19.65
N GLY A 314 36.65 -9.73 -18.75
CA GLY A 314 36.66 -9.07 -17.44
C GLY A 314 38.06 -8.94 -16.85
N PHE A 315 38.09 -8.41 -15.63
CA PHE A 315 39.31 -8.18 -14.87
C PHE A 315 39.13 -8.64 -13.42
N THR A 316 40.24 -8.88 -12.72
CA THR A 316 40.24 -9.18 -11.28
C THR A 316 40.06 -7.91 -10.45
N THR A 317 39.68 -7.98 -9.17
CA THR A 317 39.37 -6.81 -8.31
C THR A 317 40.49 -5.76 -8.21
N SER A 318 41.76 -6.19 -8.35
CA SER A 318 42.93 -5.29 -8.39
C SER A 318 43.31 -4.85 -9.81
N SER A 319 42.56 -5.31 -10.82
CA SER A 319 42.85 -5.17 -12.25
C SER A 319 44.21 -5.75 -12.67
N ASP A 320 44.70 -6.75 -11.93
CA ASP A 320 46.01 -7.35 -12.16
C ASP A 320 46.03 -8.33 -13.34
N GLN A 321 44.87 -8.94 -13.65
CA GLN A 321 44.70 -9.90 -14.73
C GLN A 321 43.44 -9.60 -15.53
N ILE A 322 43.54 -9.80 -16.86
CA ILE A 322 42.42 -9.86 -17.79
C ILE A 322 42.09 -11.32 -18.03
N PHE A 323 40.82 -11.62 -18.15
CA PHE A 323 40.37 -12.91 -18.65
C PHE A 323 39.33 -12.74 -19.75
N SER A 324 39.17 -13.79 -20.55
CA SER A 324 38.00 -13.93 -21.40
C SER A 324 37.51 -15.37 -21.47
N VAL A 325 36.19 -15.50 -21.58
CA VAL A 325 35.45 -16.76 -21.59
C VAL A 325 34.54 -16.74 -22.80
N MET A 326 34.69 -17.73 -23.68
CA MET A 326 33.83 -17.91 -24.84
C MET A 326 32.63 -18.77 -24.47
N LEU A 327 31.47 -18.43 -25.01
CA LEU A 327 30.21 -19.11 -24.82
C LEU A 327 29.64 -19.54 -26.16
N THR A 328 29.09 -20.74 -26.20
CA THR A 328 28.16 -21.20 -27.24
C THR A 328 26.85 -21.62 -26.57
N VAL A 329 25.91 -22.15 -27.34
CA VAL A 329 24.63 -22.66 -26.80
C VAL A 329 24.87 -23.81 -25.81
N ASP A 330 25.92 -24.61 -26.00
CA ASP A 330 26.13 -25.87 -25.27
C ASP A 330 27.49 -25.95 -24.56
N ASP A 331 28.33 -24.92 -24.66
CA ASP A 331 29.69 -24.93 -24.10
C ASP A 331 30.09 -23.57 -23.52
N ILE A 332 30.96 -23.60 -22.50
CA ILE A 332 31.59 -22.44 -21.91
C ILE A 332 33.06 -22.73 -21.58
N THR A 333 33.96 -21.97 -22.22
CA THR A 333 35.39 -22.25 -22.16
C THR A 333 36.20 -20.97 -21.91
N PRO A 334 37.07 -20.92 -20.89
CA PRO A 334 38.10 -19.90 -20.80
C PRO A 334 39.02 -19.93 -22.03
N VAL A 335 39.15 -18.80 -22.74
CA VAL A 335 39.95 -18.74 -23.99
C VAL A 335 41.20 -17.89 -23.87
N TYR A 336 41.26 -16.98 -22.89
CA TYR A 336 42.45 -16.18 -22.63
C TYR A 336 42.51 -15.77 -21.17
N GLN A 337 43.72 -15.75 -20.63
CA GLN A 337 44.07 -15.06 -19.41
C GLN A 337 45.42 -14.38 -19.60
N SER A 338 45.60 -13.22 -18.99
CA SER A 338 46.88 -12.53 -19.01
C SER A 338 47.80 -12.93 -17.86
N GLY A 339 49.08 -12.55 -17.96
CA GLY A 339 49.96 -12.49 -16.79
C GLY A 339 49.48 -11.45 -15.77
N THR A 340 50.04 -11.49 -14.56
CA THR A 340 49.84 -10.48 -13.52
C THR A 340 50.74 -9.26 -13.78
N GLY A 341 50.24 -8.05 -13.55
CA GLY A 341 51.08 -6.85 -13.57
C GLY A 341 51.61 -6.52 -14.97
N TRP A 342 50.74 -5.95 -15.80
CA TRP A 342 51.07 -5.49 -17.14
C TRP A 342 51.96 -4.24 -17.07
N GLU A 343 53.27 -4.39 -16.89
CA GLU A 343 54.22 -3.25 -16.89
C GLU A 343 53.82 -2.08 -15.95
N GLY A 344 53.06 -2.35 -14.88
CA GLY A 344 52.54 -1.35 -13.94
C GLY A 344 51.24 -0.65 -14.34
N TYR A 345 50.60 -1.03 -15.44
CA TYR A 345 49.24 -0.58 -15.79
C TYR A 345 48.19 -1.26 -14.91
N SER A 346 47.25 -0.47 -14.38
CA SER A 346 46.23 -0.91 -13.43
C SER A 346 44.80 -0.89 -13.97
N SER A 347 44.60 -0.57 -15.26
CA SER A 347 43.27 -0.65 -15.88
C SER A 347 43.37 -0.67 -17.40
N ILE A 348 42.44 -1.36 -18.06
CA ILE A 348 42.25 -1.30 -19.50
C ILE A 348 40.94 -0.58 -19.79
N GLN A 349 41.05 0.50 -20.54
CA GLN A 349 39.93 1.40 -20.82
C GLN A 349 39.00 0.85 -21.92
N CYS A 350 39.52 0.02 -22.83
CA CYS A 350 38.71 -0.61 -23.86
C CYS A 350 39.30 -1.94 -24.34
N VAL A 351 38.42 -2.90 -24.62
CA VAL A 351 38.74 -4.13 -25.35
C VAL A 351 37.81 -4.15 -26.56
N THR A 352 38.38 -4.19 -27.77
CA THR A 352 37.60 -4.19 -29.01
C THR A 352 37.82 -5.52 -29.71
N PRO A 353 36.80 -6.39 -29.82
CA PRO A 353 36.87 -7.58 -30.68
C PRO A 353 37.05 -7.15 -32.13
N GLY A 354 37.99 -7.77 -32.84
CA GLY A 354 38.30 -7.45 -34.24
C GLY A 354 38.55 -8.71 -35.05
N ALA A 355 38.36 -8.62 -36.37
CA ALA A 355 38.75 -9.69 -37.28
C ALA A 355 40.26 -9.95 -37.15
N VAL A 356 40.66 -11.23 -37.16
CA VAL A 356 42.07 -11.61 -37.26
C VAL A 356 42.61 -11.05 -38.57
N ARG A 357 43.35 -9.95 -38.50
CA ARG A 357 44.09 -9.41 -39.64
C ARG A 357 45.44 -10.12 -39.65
N GLY A 358 45.70 -10.88 -40.71
CA GLY A 358 46.92 -11.67 -40.83
C GLY A 358 48.20 -10.83 -40.70
N SER A 359 49.22 -11.49 -40.14
CA SER A 359 50.66 -11.16 -40.08
C SER A 359 51.17 -9.93 -39.32
N ASP A 360 50.35 -9.20 -38.56
CA ASP A 360 50.89 -8.16 -37.64
C ASP A 360 50.71 -8.57 -36.17
N ALA A 361 51.31 -9.71 -35.81
CA ALA A 361 51.50 -10.16 -34.43
C ALA A 361 52.97 -10.01 -34.02
#